data_AF-A0A946EZK0-F1
#
_entry.id   AF-A0A946EZK0-F1
#
_cell.length_a   1.000
_cell.length_b   1.000
_cell.length_c   1.000
_cell.angle_alpha   90.00
_cell.angle_beta   90.00
_cell.angle_gamma   90.00
#
_symmetry.space_group_name_H-M   'P 1'
#
loop_
_entity.id
_entity.type
_entity.pdbx_description
1 polymer ?
#
loop_
_entity_poly.entity_id
_entity_poly.type
_entity_poly.pdbx_seq_one_letter_code
_entity_poly.pdbx_strand_id
1 'polypeptide(L)'
;MKNPLSSLRSWFKKPADASKKPGNRRLSPAQMEAQHKRLQERKAREADRLKAQKSINPNAPRNRPKHQVISEKSNSKKSWWPFKLNRKSDSKKREQRRQKNSITPLIGDLLSGEFLTREGVTRHIPYLLFISGLFIAYIAMGYQFERMERAKIQNKRQLQELSAEYKTIKAQFETQLQQSRVEESIANIGLSQPVEPPFLLEQKQRTP
;
A
#
# COMPACT_ATOMS: atom_id res chain seq x y z
N MET A 1 -51.26 32.34 -14.12
CA MET A 1 -50.40 31.25 -13.61
C MET A 1 -49.29 31.04 -14.63
N LYS A 2 -48.04 31.38 -14.31
CA LYS A 2 -46.88 31.26 -15.22
C LYS A 2 -45.90 30.26 -14.62
N ASN A 3 -45.53 29.24 -15.40
CA ASN A 3 -44.81 28.06 -14.94
C ASN A 3 -43.34 28.37 -14.57
N PRO A 4 -42.82 27.88 -13.42
CA PRO A 4 -41.48 28.18 -12.91
C PRO A 4 -40.33 27.44 -13.62
N LEU A 5 -40.60 26.69 -14.70
CA LEU A 5 -39.64 25.82 -15.39
C LEU A 5 -38.97 26.44 -16.63
N SER A 6 -39.30 27.68 -17.01
CA SER A 6 -38.72 28.32 -18.20
C SER A 6 -37.30 28.89 -17.99
N SER A 7 -36.84 29.01 -16.75
CA SER A 7 -35.53 29.60 -16.39
C SER A 7 -34.36 28.60 -16.45
N LEU A 8 -34.61 27.30 -16.63
CA LEU A 8 -33.57 26.27 -16.74
C LEU A 8 -33.04 26.03 -18.18
N ARG A 9 -33.66 26.64 -19.20
CA ARG A 9 -33.29 26.40 -20.61
C ARG A 9 -32.23 27.37 -21.14
N SER A 10 -31.87 28.42 -20.40
CA SER A 10 -30.90 29.44 -20.82
C SER A 10 -29.43 29.02 -20.61
N TRP A 11 -29.15 27.95 -19.86
CA TRP A 11 -27.79 27.51 -19.58
C TRP A 11 -27.12 26.76 -20.76
N PHE A 12 -27.89 26.31 -21.75
CA PHE A 12 -27.38 25.52 -22.88
C PHE A 12 -27.27 26.31 -24.19
N LYS A 13 -26.90 27.59 -24.13
CA LYS A 13 -26.58 28.38 -25.34
C LYS A 13 -25.06 28.40 -25.55
N LYS A 14 -24.55 27.42 -26.30
CA LYS A 14 -23.17 27.43 -26.83
C LYS A 14 -23.00 28.62 -27.77
N PRO A 15 -21.93 29.44 -27.65
CA PRO A 15 -21.59 30.39 -28.69
C PRO A 15 -21.17 29.60 -29.94
N ALA A 16 -21.88 29.84 -31.03
CA ALA A 16 -21.51 29.40 -32.35
C ALA A 16 -20.43 30.37 -32.87
N ASP A 17 -19.17 30.02 -32.65
CA ASP A 17 -18.07 30.58 -33.43
C ASP A 17 -16.90 29.59 -33.51
N ALA A 18 -16.57 29.26 -34.76
CA ALA A 18 -15.26 28.92 -35.35
C ALA A 18 -14.26 28.05 -34.55
N SER A 19 -13.50 27.11 -35.11
CA SER A 19 -13.38 26.48 -36.41
C SER A 19 -12.22 25.47 -36.27
N LYS A 20 -12.30 24.34 -36.99
CA LYS A 20 -11.20 23.43 -37.36
C LYS A 20 -10.38 22.78 -36.23
N LYS A 21 -10.57 21.47 -36.05
CA LYS A 21 -9.54 20.56 -35.52
C LYS A 21 -8.26 20.78 -36.34
N PRO A 22 -7.13 21.18 -35.74
CA PRO A 22 -5.89 21.24 -36.48
C PRO A 22 -5.24 19.86 -36.49
N GLY A 23 -5.12 19.26 -37.67
CA GLY A 23 -3.93 18.45 -37.94
C GLY A 23 -2.68 19.32 -37.73
N ASN A 24 -1.57 18.70 -37.33
CA ASN A 24 -0.22 19.25 -37.10
C ASN A 24 -0.07 20.78 -37.27
N ARG A 25 -0.64 21.57 -36.34
CA ARG A 25 -0.30 22.98 -36.20
C ARG A 25 0.98 23.09 -35.38
N ARG A 26 2.03 23.69 -35.96
CA ARG A 26 3.20 24.14 -35.20
C ARG A 26 2.70 25.17 -34.17
N LEU A 27 3.02 24.95 -32.89
CA LEU A 27 2.65 25.89 -31.83
C LEU A 27 3.25 27.27 -32.18
N SER A 28 2.43 28.31 -32.06
CA SER A 28 2.93 29.70 -32.16
C SER A 28 4.04 29.93 -31.12
N PRO A 29 5.07 30.76 -31.38
CA PRO A 29 6.15 31.02 -30.43
C PRO A 29 5.65 31.41 -29.04
N ALA A 30 4.59 32.22 -28.96
CA ALA A 30 3.95 32.58 -27.70
C ALA A 30 3.29 31.37 -26.96
N GLN A 31 2.79 30.39 -27.70
CA GLN A 31 2.19 29.16 -27.13
C GLN A 31 3.27 28.19 -26.64
N MET A 32 4.42 28.10 -27.33
CA MET A 32 5.57 27.34 -26.88
C MET A 32 6.13 27.90 -25.57
N GLU A 33 6.30 29.22 -25.47
CA GLU A 33 6.76 29.87 -24.23
C GLU A 33 5.82 29.62 -23.06
N ALA A 34 4.50 29.71 -23.29
CA ALA A 34 3.50 29.39 -22.27
C ALA A 34 3.58 27.92 -21.82
N GLN A 35 3.82 26.99 -22.74
CA GLN A 35 4.00 25.58 -22.42
C GLN A 35 5.29 25.32 -21.64
N HIS A 36 6.39 25.98 -22.01
CA HIS A 36 7.66 25.93 -21.28
C HIS A 36 7.52 26.48 -19.86
N LYS A 37 6.82 27.62 -19.69
CA LYS A 37 6.56 28.21 -18.38
C LYS A 37 5.72 27.28 -17.50
N ARG A 38 4.68 26.66 -18.06
CA ARG A 38 3.86 25.65 -17.36
C ARG A 38 4.66 24.41 -16.99
N LEU A 39 5.58 23.95 -17.86
CA LEU A 39 6.45 22.82 -17.57
C LEU A 39 7.44 23.14 -16.46
N GLN A 40 8.04 24.33 -16.46
CA GLN A 40 8.92 24.79 -15.39
C GLN A 40 8.16 24.89 -14.05
N GLU A 41 6.93 25.41 -14.07
CA GLU A 41 6.09 25.47 -12.89
C GLU A 41 5.73 24.08 -12.35
N ARG A 42 5.39 23.12 -13.23
CA ARG A 42 5.13 21.73 -12.81
C ARG A 42 6.38 21.08 -12.22
N LYS A 43 7.54 21.26 -12.85
CA LYS A 43 8.82 20.75 -12.33
C LYS A 43 9.18 21.37 -10.97
N ALA A 44 8.93 22.66 -10.78
CA ALA A 44 9.14 23.33 -9.50
C ALA A 44 8.21 22.75 -8.42
N ARG A 45 6.91 22.62 -8.72
CA ARG A 45 5.92 22.00 -7.82
C ARG A 45 6.27 20.56 -7.47
N GLU A 46 6.75 19.77 -8.43
CA GLU A 46 7.19 18.39 -8.20
C GLU A 46 8.46 18.34 -7.34
N ALA A 47 9.43 19.22 -7.58
CA ALA A 47 10.62 19.32 -6.75
C ALA A 47 10.28 19.72 -5.31
N ASP A 48 9.34 20.64 -5.11
CA ASP A 48 8.86 21.04 -3.79
C ASP A 48 8.11 19.90 -3.09
N ARG A 49 7.28 19.14 -3.81
CA ARG A 49 6.65 17.92 -3.27
C ARG A 49 7.69 16.88 -2.87
N LEU A 50 8.75 16.69 -3.66
CA LEU A 50 9.83 15.75 -3.34
C LEU A 50 10.64 16.21 -2.13
N LYS A 51 10.95 17.51 -2.01
CA LYS A 51 11.58 18.08 -0.82
C LYS A 51 10.72 17.88 0.43
N ALA A 52 9.41 18.13 0.33
CA ALA A 52 8.46 17.89 1.41
C ALA A 52 8.42 16.40 1.80
N GLN A 53 8.36 15.50 0.82
CA GLN A 53 8.39 14.05 1.07
C GLN A 53 9.69 13.59 1.72
N LYS A 54 10.85 14.10 1.27
CA LYS A 54 12.15 13.78 1.85
C LYS A 54 12.31 14.31 3.28
N SER A 55 11.63 15.40 3.63
CA SER A 55 11.64 15.96 4.99
C SER A 55 10.78 15.17 6.00
N ILE A 56 9.94 14.24 5.51
CA ILE A 56 9.12 13.39 6.38
C ILE A 56 10.00 12.27 6.93
N ASN A 57 10.42 12.44 8.19
CA ASN A 57 11.13 11.40 8.93
C ASN A 57 10.18 10.20 9.17
N PRO A 58 10.47 9.00 8.64
CA PRO A 58 9.58 7.84 8.75
C PRO A 58 9.39 7.33 10.19
N ASN A 59 10.26 7.73 11.13
CA ASN A 59 10.21 7.37 12.55
C ASN A 59 9.64 8.48 13.45
N ALA A 60 9.11 9.57 12.88
CA ALA A 60 8.47 10.61 13.67
C ALA A 60 7.15 10.08 14.27
N PRO A 61 6.93 10.18 15.60
CA PRO A 61 5.70 9.70 16.22
C PRO A 61 4.51 10.48 15.66
N ARG A 62 3.52 9.74 15.09
CA ARG A 62 2.36 10.29 14.37
C ARG A 62 1.39 11.13 15.21
N ASN A 63 1.61 11.26 16.52
CA ASN A 63 0.80 12.07 17.43
C ASN A 63 1.65 12.64 18.58
N ARG A 64 2.49 13.64 18.29
CA ARG A 64 2.90 14.61 19.31
C ARG A 64 2.16 15.90 19.01
N PRO A 65 1.12 16.30 19.80
CA PRO A 65 0.53 17.60 19.62
C PRO A 65 1.64 18.64 19.79
N LYS A 66 1.90 19.42 18.73
CA LYS A 66 2.71 20.64 18.85
C LYS A 66 1.88 21.58 19.71
N HIS A 67 2.20 21.67 21.00
CA HIS A 67 1.79 22.84 21.76
C HIS A 67 2.44 24.03 21.06
N GLN A 68 1.63 24.76 20.29
CA GLN A 68 1.95 26.13 19.92
C GLN A 68 1.99 26.91 21.24
N VAL A 69 3.19 26.98 21.83
CA VAL A 69 3.44 28.02 22.81
C VAL A 69 3.62 29.27 21.96
N ILE A 70 2.56 30.08 21.94
CA ILE A 70 2.58 31.44 21.45
C ILE A 70 3.82 32.09 22.07
N SER A 71 4.75 32.51 21.22
CA SER A 71 5.93 33.25 21.63
C SER A 71 5.51 34.67 22.01
N GLU A 72 4.90 34.82 23.18
CA GLU A 72 5.01 36.08 23.90
C GLU A 72 6.41 36.16 24.47
N LYS A 73 7.10 37.24 24.10
CA LYS A 73 8.43 37.60 24.59
C LYS A 73 8.35 37.84 26.10
N SER A 74 8.52 36.79 26.88
CA SER A 74 8.70 36.88 28.33
C SER A 74 10.19 36.67 28.63
N ASN A 75 10.84 37.76 29.05
CA ASN A 75 12.20 37.79 29.56
C ASN A 75 12.47 36.61 30.50
N SER A 76 13.54 35.85 30.22
CA SER A 76 14.00 34.79 31.10
C SER A 76 14.35 35.37 32.47
N LYS A 77 13.53 35.09 33.49
CA LYS A 77 13.93 35.25 34.88
C LYS A 77 14.55 33.93 35.34
N LYS A 78 15.84 34.02 35.66
CA LYS A 78 16.66 32.99 36.32
C LYS A 78 15.90 32.39 37.50
N SER A 79 15.66 31.07 37.48
CA SER A 79 15.22 30.32 38.65
C SER A 79 16.43 29.76 39.39
N TRP A 80 16.65 30.33 40.58
CA TRP A 80 17.69 30.02 41.56
C TRP A 80 17.22 28.90 42.49
N TRP A 81 17.42 27.61 42.14
CA TRP A 81 17.47 26.49 43.10
C TRP A 81 18.22 25.29 42.51
N PRO A 82 19.34 24.82 43.09
CA PRO A 82 19.94 23.56 42.71
C PRO A 82 19.73 22.51 43.82
N PHE A 83 18.59 21.82 43.83
CA PHE A 83 18.42 20.63 44.67
C PHE A 83 18.86 19.37 43.91
N LYS A 84 20.14 19.02 44.03
CA LYS A 84 20.63 17.68 43.68
C LYS A 84 20.25 16.71 44.81
N LEU A 85 19.17 15.95 44.61
CA LEU A 85 18.88 14.76 45.42
C LEU A 85 19.68 13.57 44.89
N ASN A 86 20.84 13.31 45.49
CA ASN A 86 21.55 12.05 45.35
C ASN A 86 20.84 10.97 46.21
N ARG A 87 19.73 10.41 45.69
CA ARG A 87 19.09 9.24 46.30
C ARG A 87 19.85 7.98 45.88
N LYS A 88 20.81 7.54 46.71
CA LYS A 88 21.34 6.18 46.62
C LYS A 88 20.15 5.21 46.79
N SER A 89 19.84 4.51 45.72
CA SER A 89 18.76 3.52 45.65
C SER A 89 19.22 2.26 46.38
N ASP A 90 18.74 2.02 47.60
CA ASP A 90 18.96 0.76 48.31
C ASP A 90 18.44 -0.44 47.48
N SER A 91 19.35 -1.22 46.92
CA SER A 91 19.05 -2.42 46.10
C SER A 91 18.20 -3.43 46.87
N LYS A 92 18.51 -3.64 48.16
CA LYS A 92 17.80 -4.58 49.04
C LYS A 92 16.31 -4.25 49.21
N LYS A 93 15.95 -2.95 49.30
CA LYS A 93 14.55 -2.51 49.45
C LYS A 93 13.76 -2.64 48.13
N ARG A 94 14.44 -2.58 46.99
CA ARG A 94 13.85 -2.85 45.66
C ARG A 94 13.61 -4.33 45.43
N GLU A 95 14.52 -5.20 45.85
CA GLU A 95 14.35 -6.66 45.76
C GLU A 95 13.21 -7.16 46.63
N GLN A 96 13.06 -6.66 47.86
CA GLN A 96 11.93 -7.01 48.72
C GLN A 96 10.57 -6.60 48.13
N ARG A 97 10.48 -5.46 47.44
CA ARG A 97 9.26 -5.05 46.70
C ARG A 97 9.01 -5.91 45.48
N ARG A 98 10.05 -6.40 44.81
CA ARG A 98 9.94 -7.33 43.68
C ARG A 98 9.47 -8.72 44.14
N GLN A 99 9.93 -9.20 45.29
CA GLN A 99 9.45 -10.45 45.88
C GLN A 99 8.04 -10.33 46.46
N LYS A 100 7.69 -9.19 47.08
CA LYS A 100 6.34 -8.94 47.60
C LYS A 100 5.29 -8.82 46.49
N ASN A 101 5.70 -8.40 45.29
CA ASN A 101 4.84 -8.23 44.13
C ASN A 101 5.12 -9.27 43.02
N SER A 102 5.88 -10.34 43.31
CA SER A 102 6.16 -11.35 42.30
C SER A 102 4.95 -12.25 42.12
N ILE A 103 4.50 -12.36 40.87
CA ILE A 103 3.44 -13.29 40.45
C ILE A 103 4.01 -14.70 40.25
N THR A 104 5.34 -14.84 40.18
CA THR A 104 6.07 -16.09 40.02
C THR A 104 5.75 -17.17 41.07
N PRO A 105 5.71 -16.89 42.40
CA PRO A 105 5.31 -17.89 43.39
C PRO A 105 3.87 -18.34 43.20
N LEU A 106 2.95 -17.44 42.85
CA LEU A 106 1.55 -17.78 42.58
C LEU A 106 1.41 -18.68 41.34
N ILE A 107 2.20 -18.46 40.28
CA ILE A 107 2.25 -19.36 39.12
C ILE A 107 2.82 -20.73 39.52
N GLY A 108 3.84 -20.75 40.40
CA GLY A 108 4.41 -21.97 40.97
C GLY A 108 3.39 -22.79 41.76
N ASP A 109 2.61 -22.15 42.63
CA ASP A 109 1.56 -22.78 43.45
C ASP A 109 0.37 -23.31 42.61
N LEU A 110 0.12 -22.67 41.47
CA LEU A 110 -0.87 -23.14 40.49
C LEU A 110 -0.36 -24.37 39.70
N LEU A 111 0.93 -24.42 39.39
CA LEU A 111 1.58 -25.54 38.70
C LEU A 111 1.86 -26.74 39.63
N SER A 112 2.14 -26.48 40.91
CA SER A 112 2.42 -27.50 41.91
C SER A 112 1.17 -28.26 42.37
N GLY A 113 -0.03 -27.77 42.02
CA GLY A 113 -1.30 -28.44 42.30
C GLY A 113 -1.89 -28.12 43.67
N GLU A 114 -1.23 -27.29 44.48
CA GLU A 114 -1.72 -26.85 45.80
C GLU A 114 -3.03 -26.05 45.68
N PHE A 115 -3.27 -25.40 44.55
CA PHE A 115 -4.55 -24.74 44.25
C PHE A 115 -5.69 -25.74 43.94
N LEU A 116 -5.38 -26.94 43.42
CA LEU A 116 -6.38 -27.93 43.00
C LEU A 116 -6.88 -28.81 44.17
N THR A 117 -6.10 -28.90 45.25
CA THR A 117 -6.41 -29.66 46.47
C THR A 117 -7.37 -28.92 47.41
N ARG A 118 -7.69 -27.65 47.13
CA ARG A 118 -8.67 -26.87 47.89
C ARG A 118 -10.07 -27.47 47.69
N GLU A 119 -10.78 -27.78 48.79
CA GLU A 119 -12.02 -28.59 48.80
C GLU A 119 -13.13 -28.15 47.83
N GLY A 120 -13.19 -26.87 47.44
CA GLY A 120 -14.14 -26.37 46.45
C GLY A 120 -13.72 -26.54 44.98
N VAL A 121 -12.42 -26.63 44.70
CA VAL A 121 -11.84 -26.67 43.34
C VAL A 121 -11.76 -28.11 42.83
N THR A 122 -11.55 -29.08 43.72
CA THR A 122 -11.43 -30.51 43.37
C THR A 122 -12.66 -31.05 42.63
N ARG A 123 -13.87 -30.54 42.93
CA ARG A 123 -15.12 -30.91 42.25
C ARG A 123 -15.15 -30.50 40.77
N HIS A 124 -14.39 -29.48 40.38
CA HIS A 124 -14.39 -28.88 39.03
C HIS A 124 -13.10 -29.15 38.23
N ILE A 125 -12.23 -30.04 38.70
CA ILE A 125 -11.00 -30.48 38.00
C ILE A 125 -11.23 -30.81 36.51
N PRO A 126 -12.23 -31.63 36.10
CA PRO A 126 -12.40 -31.96 34.69
C PRO A 126 -12.70 -30.73 33.81
N TYR A 127 -13.40 -29.72 34.35
CA TYR A 127 -13.67 -28.48 33.64
C TYR A 127 -12.42 -27.59 33.50
N LEU A 128 -11.58 -27.54 34.52
CA LEU A 128 -10.30 -26.82 34.45
C LEU A 128 -9.34 -27.46 33.44
N LEU A 129 -9.29 -28.80 33.39
CA LEU A 129 -8.51 -29.51 32.37
C LEU A 129 -9.03 -29.25 30.96
N PHE A 130 -10.35 -29.17 30.78
CA PHE A 130 -10.96 -28.80 29.49
C PHE A 130 -10.52 -27.41 29.04
N ILE A 131 -10.56 -26.41 29.93
CA ILE A 131 -10.10 -25.04 29.61
C ILE A 131 -8.60 -25.01 29.33
N SER A 132 -7.79 -25.72 30.11
CA SER A 132 -6.34 -25.83 29.88
C SER A 132 -6.04 -26.43 28.51
N GLY A 133 -6.75 -27.51 28.13
CA GLY A 133 -6.68 -28.10 26.79
C GLY A 133 -7.06 -27.08 25.70
N LEU A 134 -8.10 -26.28 25.95
CA LEU A 134 -8.51 -25.22 25.02
C LEU A 134 -7.44 -24.12 24.88
N PHE A 135 -6.72 -23.78 25.95
CA PHE A 135 -5.58 -22.86 25.89
C PHE A 135 -4.42 -23.42 25.06
N ILE A 136 -4.10 -24.70 25.24
CA ILE A 136 -3.06 -25.36 24.43
C ILE A 136 -3.46 -25.37 22.96
N ALA A 137 -4.71 -25.72 22.66
CA ALA A 137 -5.26 -25.70 21.31
C ALA A 137 -5.24 -24.28 20.70
N TYR A 138 -5.57 -23.26 21.49
CA TYR A 138 -5.53 -21.86 21.07
C TYR A 138 -4.12 -21.41 20.69
N ILE A 139 -3.13 -21.71 21.53
CA ILE A 139 -1.72 -21.39 21.24
C ILE A 139 -1.26 -22.16 19.98
N ALA A 140 -1.57 -23.44 19.88
CA ALA A 140 -1.24 -24.26 18.71
C ALA A 140 -1.85 -23.67 17.43
N MET A 141 -3.10 -23.22 17.48
CA MET A 141 -3.77 -22.55 16.36
C MET A 141 -3.05 -21.25 15.98
N GLY A 142 -2.60 -20.45 16.96
CA GLY A 142 -1.78 -19.25 16.73
C GLY A 142 -0.50 -19.53 15.95
N TYR A 143 0.23 -20.60 16.29
CA TYR A 143 1.41 -21.03 15.54
C TYR A 143 1.09 -21.43 14.10
N GLN A 144 -0.04 -22.10 13.87
CA GLN A 144 -0.45 -22.47 12.51
C GLN A 144 -0.78 -21.23 11.67
N PHE A 145 -1.45 -20.23 12.25
CA PHE A 145 -1.74 -18.96 11.55
C PHE A 145 -0.48 -18.27 11.03
N GLU A 146 0.56 -18.16 11.85
CA GLU A 146 1.81 -17.53 11.44
C GLU A 146 2.50 -18.30 10.29
N ARG A 147 2.46 -19.64 10.33
CA ARG A 147 3.00 -20.48 9.25
C ARG A 147 2.20 -20.31 7.96
N MET A 148 0.87 -20.29 8.04
CA MET A 148 -0.02 -20.07 6.89
C MET A 148 0.16 -18.68 6.28
N GLU A 149 0.33 -17.65 7.11
CA GLU A 149 0.57 -16.29 6.63
C GLU A 149 1.89 -16.19 5.87
N ARG A 150 2.97 -16.76 6.43
CA ARG A 150 4.27 -16.83 5.74
C ARG A 150 4.16 -17.58 4.41
N ALA A 151 3.51 -18.74 4.40
CA ALA A 151 3.31 -19.51 3.17
C ALA A 151 2.51 -18.72 2.12
N LYS A 152 1.46 -18.02 2.53
CA LYS A 152 0.65 -17.16 1.65
C LYS A 152 1.49 -16.05 1.01
N ILE A 153 2.38 -15.42 1.77
CA ILE A 153 3.28 -14.39 1.24
C ILE A 153 4.24 -14.98 0.20
N GLN A 154 4.85 -16.13 0.49
CA GLN A 154 5.78 -16.78 -0.44
C GLN A 154 5.08 -17.25 -1.72
N ASN A 155 3.93 -17.91 -1.59
CA ASN A 155 3.13 -18.36 -2.73
C ASN A 155 2.70 -17.19 -3.62
N LYS A 156 2.29 -16.05 -3.03
CA LYS A 156 1.96 -14.85 -3.79
C LYS A 156 3.15 -14.31 -4.58
N ARG A 157 4.36 -14.32 -3.99
CA ARG A 157 5.58 -13.90 -4.70
C ARG A 157 5.90 -14.84 -5.86
N GLN A 158 5.81 -16.14 -5.65
CA GLN A 158 6.01 -17.13 -6.71
C GLN A 158 5.01 -16.95 -7.86
N LEU A 159 3.73 -16.73 -7.54
CA LEU A 159 2.72 -16.44 -8.57
C LEU A 159 3.00 -15.16 -9.35
N GLN A 160 3.51 -14.12 -8.68
CA GLN A 160 3.91 -12.87 -9.33
C GLN A 160 5.09 -13.08 -10.27
N GLU A 161 6.10 -13.83 -9.83
CA GLU A 161 7.28 -14.17 -10.63
C GLU A 161 6.88 -14.97 -11.88
N LEU A 162 6.13 -16.07 -11.71
CA LEU A 162 5.63 -16.89 -12.81
C LEU A 162 4.77 -16.08 -13.80
N SER A 163 3.96 -15.16 -13.29
CA SER A 163 3.16 -14.28 -14.13
C SER A 163 4.02 -13.28 -14.92
N ALA A 164 5.14 -12.84 -14.35
CA ALA A 164 6.09 -11.97 -15.03
C ALA A 164 6.83 -12.75 -16.12
N GLU A 165 7.34 -13.94 -15.82
CA GLU A 165 7.99 -14.85 -16.78
C GLU A 165 7.05 -15.20 -17.94
N TYR A 166 5.79 -15.55 -17.65
CA TYR A 166 4.80 -15.82 -18.69
C TYR A 166 4.62 -14.61 -19.61
N LYS A 167 4.51 -13.40 -19.06
CA LYS A 167 4.34 -12.18 -19.85
C LYS A 167 5.57 -11.88 -20.70
N THR A 168 6.78 -12.10 -20.20
CA THR A 168 8.00 -11.84 -20.96
C THR A 168 8.13 -12.83 -22.12
N ILE A 169 7.92 -14.13 -21.88
CA ILE A 169 7.97 -15.16 -22.94
C ILE A 169 6.87 -14.90 -23.98
N LYS A 170 5.65 -14.58 -23.53
CA LYS A 170 4.55 -14.25 -24.43
C LYS A 170 4.88 -13.02 -25.29
N ALA A 171 5.42 -11.96 -24.69
CA ALA A 171 5.81 -10.76 -25.43
C ALA A 171 6.92 -11.04 -26.46
N GLN A 172 7.88 -11.91 -26.14
CA GLN A 172 8.90 -12.36 -27.09
C GLN A 172 8.27 -13.11 -28.27
N PHE A 173 7.35 -14.03 -28.00
CA PHE A 173 6.62 -14.77 -29.04
C PHE A 173 5.76 -13.85 -29.92
N GLU A 174 5.02 -12.92 -29.31
CA GLU A 174 4.23 -11.92 -30.03
C GLU A 174 5.12 -11.03 -30.91
N THR A 175 6.32 -10.67 -30.43
CA THR A 175 7.28 -9.89 -31.22
C THR A 175 7.76 -10.68 -32.44
N GLN A 176 7.96 -12.00 -32.31
CA GLN A 176 8.30 -12.86 -33.45
C GLN A 176 7.16 -12.99 -34.46
N LEU A 177 5.90 -12.97 -34.00
CA LEU A 177 4.71 -13.03 -34.86
C LEU A 177 4.35 -11.70 -35.54
N GLN A 178 5.01 -10.59 -35.19
CA GLN A 178 4.74 -9.30 -35.83
C GLN A 178 4.97 -9.41 -37.34
N GLN A 179 3.99 -8.95 -38.13
CA GLN A 179 4.02 -9.06 -39.59
C GLN A 179 5.33 -8.53 -40.18
N SER A 180 5.82 -7.37 -39.71
CA SER A 180 7.10 -6.81 -40.16
C SER A 180 8.31 -7.73 -39.89
N ARG A 181 8.35 -8.38 -38.72
CA ARG A 181 9.41 -9.33 -38.36
C ARG A 181 9.32 -10.62 -39.17
N VAL A 182 8.09 -11.09 -39.41
CA VAL A 182 7.81 -12.26 -40.23
C VAL A 182 8.21 -12.00 -41.68
N GLU A 183 7.84 -10.86 -42.27
CA GLU A 183 8.24 -10.41 -43.60
C GLU A 183 9.77 -10.36 -43.76
N GLU A 184 10.48 -9.76 -42.81
CA GLU A 184 11.94 -9.73 -42.78
C GLU A 184 12.55 -11.15 -42.76
N SER A 185 11.98 -12.06 -41.96
CA SER A 185 12.49 -13.44 -41.85
C SER A 185 12.26 -14.27 -43.11
N ILE A 186 11.13 -14.05 -43.79
CA ILE A 186 10.69 -14.79 -44.96
C ILE A 186 11.31 -14.21 -46.26
N ALA A 187 11.74 -12.95 -46.25
CA ALA A 187 12.41 -12.29 -47.38
C ALA A 187 13.66 -13.04 -47.86
N ASN A 188 14.41 -13.66 -46.94
CA ASN A 188 15.60 -14.47 -47.27
C ASN A 188 15.26 -15.73 -48.08
N ILE A 189 14.00 -16.17 -48.04
CA ILE A 189 13.50 -17.38 -48.70
C ILE A 189 12.75 -17.02 -50.01
N GLY A 190 12.73 -15.74 -50.39
CA GLY A 190 12.12 -15.25 -51.64
C GLY A 190 10.59 -15.19 -51.64
N LEU A 191 9.96 -15.32 -50.47
CA LEU A 191 8.49 -15.29 -50.31
C LEU A 191 8.05 -13.89 -49.83
N SER A 192 6.88 -13.43 -50.30
CA SER A 192 6.32 -12.11 -49.97
C SER A 192 4.93 -12.25 -49.36
N GLN A 193 4.62 -11.42 -48.35
CA GLN A 193 3.32 -11.45 -47.69
C GLN A 193 2.26 -10.77 -48.56
N PRO A 194 1.08 -11.40 -48.79
CA PRO A 194 0.02 -10.79 -49.57
C PRO A 194 -0.56 -9.57 -48.84
N VAL A 195 -0.50 -8.41 -49.50
CA VAL A 195 -1.02 -7.12 -49.00
C VAL A 195 -2.53 -7.00 -49.24
N GLU A 196 -3.04 -7.71 -50.24
CA GLU A 196 -4.46 -7.69 -50.59
C GLU A 196 -5.25 -8.75 -49.82
N PRO A 197 -6.47 -8.43 -49.35
CA PRO A 197 -7.34 -9.39 -48.68
C PRO A 197 -7.78 -10.50 -49.66
N PRO A 198 -7.92 -11.75 -49.19
CA PRO A 198 -8.36 -12.85 -50.04
C PRO A 198 -9.79 -12.64 -50.52
N PHE A 199 -10.06 -12.91 -51.79
CA PHE A 199 -11.39 -12.86 -52.37
C PHE A 199 -11.99 -14.27 -52.50
N LEU A 200 -13.29 -14.38 -52.23
CA LEU A 200 -14.03 -15.63 -52.38
C LEU A 200 -14.23 -15.91 -53.87
N LEU A 201 -13.77 -17.07 -54.33
CA LEU A 201 -14.03 -17.56 -55.68
C LEU A 201 -15.40 -18.25 -55.70
N GLU A 202 -16.34 -17.76 -56.50
CA GLU A 202 -17.58 -18.50 -56.77
C GLU A 202 -17.30 -19.68 -57.71
N GLN A 203 -17.55 -20.91 -57.25
CA GLN A 203 -17.42 -22.10 -58.08
C GLN A 203 -18.48 -22.08 -59.19
N LYS A 204 -18.05 -21.79 -60.42
CA LYS A 204 -18.89 -21.97 -61.60
C LYS A 204 -19.11 -23.47 -61.80
N GLN A 205 -20.31 -23.95 -61.46
CA GLN A 205 -20.67 -25.35 -61.67
C GLN A 205 -20.48 -25.71 -63.14
N ARG A 206 -19.72 -26.78 -63.38
CA ARG A 206 -19.47 -27.34 -64.71
C ARG A 206 -20.80 -27.94 -65.18
N THR A 207 -21.50 -27.23 -66.07
CA THR A 207 -22.66 -27.79 -66.77
C THR A 207 -22.19 -29.01 -67.59
N PRO A 208 -22.92 -30.13 -67.55
CA PRO A 208 -22.50 -31.42 -68.10
C PRO A 208 -22.30 -31.40 -69.63
#